data_AF-A0A2E8R5T4-F1
#
_entry.id   AF-A0A2E8R5T4-F1
#
_cell.length_a   1.000
_cell.length_b   1.000
_cell.length_c   1.000
_cell.angle_alpha   90.00
_cell.angle_beta   90.00
_cell.angle_gamma   90.00
#
_symmetry.space_group_name_H-M   'P 1'
#
loop_
_entity.id
_entity.type
_entity.pdbx_description
1 polymer ?
#
loop_
_entity_poly.entity_id
_entity_poly.type
_entity_poly.pdbx_seq_one_letter_code
_entity_poly.pdbx_strand_id
1 'polypeptide(L)'
;MAAGAIITDVFKKKILLDLDSDIQNNGNFYIGIGRAFQWDGSENVPTPQNHRFDLREASYALQSIKTAEDRTFTVPRNTWSSGTVYDAYDDRVVGYPTNAYYVINSSNNVYICLEASKNSEGVTQISTVEPTDVDITKPFKTSDGYVWKFLYGITALNANKFLSANFIPVNFQKTSSGDATLQQQKNIQDNAHAGQLSNIVVTNGGTGYSASSPPTVTIQGNGSGATATATVSGSGAVTKITLDSSADSCRKFGINYDKASVLISGGGGTGAKARAVLAPRNGHGADARDDLRATKMMFNTKPSGAESLAFNIDQDFRQIMLLRNPHGADSSSLFTDTVGRANRNIKMTGSVAFPVDTLITGGSSGAKAYVDQRDSSVLHIHQSDSTGYQAFAAGETITGASLTATIASAGSALGPAASREGGMGTNNVFPDKFDIYYLENRAPVIRSSAQTEDIKVVISI
;
A
#
# COMPACT_ATOMS: atom_id res chain seq x y z
N MET A 1 6.23 4.39 36.57
CA MET A 1 6.41 5.10 35.28
C MET A 1 6.26 4.08 34.17
N ALA A 2 5.30 4.25 33.27
CA ALA A 2 5.27 3.43 32.06
C ALA A 2 6.50 3.79 31.20
N ALA A 3 7.27 2.80 30.78
CA ALA A 3 8.43 3.03 29.92
C ALA A 3 7.98 3.43 28.50
N GLY A 4 8.70 4.36 27.86
CA GLY A 4 8.51 4.63 26.43
C GLY A 4 9.05 3.48 25.60
N ALA A 5 8.24 2.95 24.68
CA ALA A 5 8.62 1.85 23.78
C ALA A 5 8.11 2.13 22.36
N ILE A 6 8.81 1.58 21.36
CA ILE A 6 8.45 1.70 19.93
C ILE A 6 8.55 0.36 19.22
N ILE A 7 7.78 0.19 18.13
CA ILE A 7 8.01 -0.85 17.14
C ILE A 7 8.85 -0.25 16.01
N THR A 8 10.03 -0.81 15.76
CA THR A 8 10.98 -0.28 14.77
C THR A 8 10.56 -0.63 13.33
N ASP A 9 10.93 0.21 12.36
CA ASP A 9 10.66 -0.03 10.94
C ASP A 9 11.30 -1.35 10.44
N VAL A 10 12.43 -1.76 11.03
CA VAL A 10 13.07 -3.05 10.75
C VAL A 10 12.13 -4.22 11.11
N PHE A 11 11.46 -4.15 12.27
CA PHE A 11 10.52 -5.19 12.67
C PHE A 11 9.24 -5.17 11.81
N LYS A 12 8.72 -3.97 11.50
CA LYS A 12 7.58 -3.83 10.57
C LYS A 12 7.87 -4.42 9.19
N LYS A 13 9.03 -4.08 8.61
CA LYS A 13 9.49 -4.64 7.33
C LYS A 13 9.64 -6.16 7.42
N LYS A 14 10.17 -6.69 8.52
CA LYS A 14 10.26 -8.15 8.72
C LYS A 14 8.88 -8.82 8.65
N ILE A 15 7.86 -8.29 9.33
CA ILE A 15 6.52 -8.89 9.29
C ILE A 15 5.97 -8.86 7.86
N LEU A 16 6.19 -7.78 7.10
CA LEU A 16 5.78 -7.72 5.70
C LEU A 16 6.55 -8.70 4.80
N LEU A 17 7.83 -8.95 5.05
CA LEU A 17 8.60 -9.97 4.34
C LEU A 17 8.12 -11.38 4.67
N ASP A 18 7.76 -11.64 5.92
CA ASP A 18 7.21 -12.93 6.34
C ASP A 18 5.82 -13.16 5.67
N LEU A 19 5.00 -12.11 5.56
CA LEU A 19 3.75 -12.15 4.79
C LEU A 19 3.99 -12.37 3.28
N ASP A 20 4.96 -11.67 2.69
CA ASP A 20 5.35 -11.88 1.28
C ASP A 20 5.74 -13.35 1.02
N SER A 21 6.47 -13.95 1.96
CA SER A 21 6.87 -15.35 1.90
C SER A 21 5.69 -16.31 2.06
N ASP A 22 4.76 -16.03 2.98
CA ASP A 22 3.54 -16.83 3.18
C ASP A 22 2.68 -16.87 1.90
N ILE A 23 2.51 -15.74 1.23
CA ILE A 23 1.76 -15.65 -0.04
C ILE A 23 2.46 -16.41 -1.17
N GLN A 24 3.79 -16.40 -1.20
CA GLN A 24 4.57 -17.09 -2.24
C GLN A 24 4.53 -18.62 -2.10
N ASN A 25 4.43 -19.15 -0.89
CA ASN A 25 4.76 -20.56 -0.63
C ASN A 25 3.65 -21.36 0.09
N ASN A 26 2.76 -20.71 0.83
CA ASN A 26 1.98 -21.41 1.86
C ASN A 26 0.47 -21.10 1.85
N GLY A 27 0.03 -19.96 1.32
CA GLY A 27 -1.36 -19.52 1.41
C GLY A 27 -1.94 -18.99 0.10
N ASN A 28 -3.24 -19.24 -0.11
CA ASN A 28 -4.01 -18.66 -1.19
C ASN A 28 -4.65 -17.35 -0.73
N PHE A 29 -4.36 -16.25 -1.41
CA PHE A 29 -4.85 -14.93 -1.05
C PHE A 29 -5.83 -14.41 -2.09
N TYR A 30 -6.92 -13.83 -1.61
CA TYR A 30 -7.99 -13.31 -2.45
C TYR A 30 -8.42 -11.94 -1.97
N ILE A 31 -8.79 -11.07 -2.90
CA ILE A 31 -9.56 -9.88 -2.60
C ILE A 31 -11.03 -10.20 -2.84
N GLY A 32 -11.84 -9.98 -1.82
CA GLY A 32 -13.29 -10.17 -1.84
C GLY A 32 -14.05 -8.86 -1.88
N ILE A 33 -15.19 -8.84 -2.57
CA ILE A 33 -16.19 -7.78 -2.47
C ILE A 33 -17.43 -8.31 -1.78
N GLY A 34 -18.08 -7.46 -0.98
CA GLY A 34 -19.24 -7.87 -0.21
C GLY A 34 -20.23 -6.74 0.04
N ARG A 35 -21.36 -7.13 0.62
CA ARG A 35 -22.47 -6.29 1.06
C ARG A 35 -23.16 -5.54 -0.09
N ALA A 36 -24.15 -6.21 -0.68
CA ALA A 36 -25.03 -5.64 -1.71
C ALA A 36 -26.07 -4.67 -1.13
N PHE A 37 -26.48 -4.86 0.13
CA PHE A 37 -27.50 -3.99 0.72
C PHE A 37 -26.90 -2.74 1.40
N GLN A 38 -27.70 -1.67 1.43
CA GLN A 38 -27.36 -0.38 2.05
C GLN A 38 -26.92 -0.49 3.52
N TRP A 39 -26.08 0.45 3.98
CA TRP A 39 -25.68 0.54 5.39
C TRP A 39 -26.88 0.84 6.29
N ASP A 40 -27.59 1.90 5.92
CA ASP A 40 -28.84 2.37 6.50
C ASP A 40 -29.61 3.17 5.44
N GLY A 41 -30.74 3.78 5.80
CA GLY A 41 -31.54 4.58 4.85
C GLY A 41 -30.87 5.88 4.36
N SER A 42 -29.69 6.22 4.85
CA SER A 42 -28.90 7.39 4.43
C SER A 42 -27.49 7.02 3.93
N GLU A 43 -27.20 5.73 3.79
CA GLU A 43 -25.89 5.19 3.42
C GLU A 43 -24.72 5.69 4.29
N ASN A 44 -24.94 5.83 5.60
CA ASN A 44 -23.85 6.19 6.50
C ASN A 44 -22.84 5.04 6.61
N VAL A 45 -21.64 5.23 6.06
CA VAL A 45 -20.57 4.22 6.05
C VAL A 45 -20.00 4.05 7.47
N PRO A 46 -20.20 2.90 8.14
CA PRO A 46 -19.67 2.67 9.46
C PRO A 46 -18.17 2.36 9.40
N THR A 47 -17.42 2.81 10.41
CA THR A 47 -16.02 2.41 10.55
C THR A 47 -15.94 0.95 11.01
N PRO A 48 -15.27 0.05 10.27
CA PRO A 48 -15.14 -1.35 10.68
C PRO A 48 -14.39 -1.47 12.02
N GLN A 49 -14.85 -2.36 12.88
CA GLN A 49 -14.28 -2.64 14.19
C GLN A 49 -13.54 -3.97 14.18
N ASN A 50 -12.42 -4.04 14.92
CA ASN A 50 -11.64 -5.26 15.05
C ASN A 50 -12.24 -6.21 16.09
N HIS A 51 -13.39 -6.81 15.76
CA HIS A 51 -14.02 -7.84 16.56
C HIS A 51 -14.69 -8.90 15.68
N ARG A 52 -14.88 -10.10 16.25
CA ARG A 52 -15.43 -11.27 15.53
C ARG A 52 -16.78 -11.04 14.88
N PHE A 53 -17.61 -10.12 15.40
CA PHE A 53 -18.92 -9.82 14.83
C PHE A 53 -18.80 -9.23 13.41
N ASP A 54 -18.11 -8.10 13.25
CA ASP A 54 -17.89 -7.46 11.93
C ASP A 54 -17.24 -8.40 10.90
N LEU A 55 -16.26 -9.20 11.33
CA LEU A 55 -15.62 -10.17 10.44
C LEU A 55 -16.57 -11.28 9.99
N ARG A 56 -17.46 -11.73 10.88
CA ARG A 56 -18.47 -12.74 10.55
C ARG A 56 -19.54 -12.16 9.63
N GLU A 57 -20.06 -10.98 9.93
CA GLU A 57 -21.05 -10.30 9.06
C GLU A 57 -20.48 -10.07 7.66
N ALA A 58 -19.24 -9.60 7.56
CA ALA A 58 -18.57 -9.42 6.26
C ALA A 58 -18.39 -10.75 5.50
N SER A 59 -18.09 -11.84 6.20
CA SER A 59 -17.97 -13.17 5.61
C SER A 59 -19.29 -13.66 5.00
N TYR A 60 -20.42 -13.47 5.68
CA TYR A 60 -21.74 -13.87 5.18
C TYR A 60 -22.29 -12.94 4.10
N ALA A 61 -21.89 -11.67 4.10
CA ALA A 61 -22.22 -10.70 3.07
C ALA A 61 -21.28 -10.76 1.85
N LEU A 62 -20.30 -11.66 1.83
CA LEU A 62 -19.34 -11.82 0.75
C LEU A 62 -20.06 -12.24 -0.55
N GLN A 63 -19.83 -11.49 -1.62
CA GLN A 63 -20.45 -11.76 -2.92
C GLN A 63 -19.51 -12.60 -3.80
N SER A 64 -18.27 -12.14 -3.96
CA SER A 64 -17.32 -12.67 -4.94
C SER A 64 -15.89 -12.44 -4.48
N ILE A 65 -14.99 -13.31 -4.94
CA ILE A 65 -13.56 -13.24 -4.66
C ILE A 65 -12.75 -13.41 -5.96
N LYS A 66 -11.60 -12.76 -6.04
CA LYS A 66 -10.59 -12.95 -7.09
C LYS A 66 -9.21 -13.02 -6.46
N THR A 67 -8.29 -13.80 -7.03
CA THR A 67 -6.94 -13.94 -6.47
C THR A 67 -6.26 -12.58 -6.34
N ALA A 68 -5.45 -12.47 -5.29
CA ALA A 68 -4.66 -11.29 -4.92
C ALA A 68 -3.16 -11.60 -5.01
N GLU A 69 -2.76 -12.27 -6.10
CA GLU A 69 -1.38 -12.73 -6.31
C GLU A 69 -0.40 -11.56 -6.46
N ASP A 70 -0.87 -10.48 -7.09
CA ASP A 70 -0.11 -9.28 -7.32
C ASP A 70 0.00 -8.43 -6.06
N ARG A 71 1.24 -8.24 -5.60
CA ARG A 71 1.55 -7.41 -4.43
C ARG A 71 2.89 -6.71 -4.54
N THR A 72 3.06 -5.64 -3.77
CA THR A 72 4.31 -4.89 -3.68
C THR A 72 4.40 -4.10 -2.39
N PHE A 73 5.61 -3.74 -1.94
CA PHE A 73 5.75 -2.75 -0.88
C PHE A 73 5.31 -1.38 -1.41
N THR A 74 4.84 -0.51 -0.53
CA THR A 74 4.40 0.81 -0.96
C THR A 74 4.73 1.89 0.06
N VAL A 75 4.86 3.11 -0.44
CA VAL A 75 5.05 4.34 0.35
C VAL A 75 4.09 5.43 -0.15
N PRO A 76 3.79 6.46 0.67
CA PRO A 76 3.00 7.59 0.23
C PRO A 76 3.54 8.20 -1.07
N ARG A 77 2.64 8.59 -1.97
CA ARG A 77 3.01 9.22 -3.23
C ARG A 77 3.32 10.69 -3.01
N ASN A 78 4.52 11.09 -3.44
CA ASN A 78 4.94 12.49 -3.45
C ASN A 78 5.37 12.83 -4.87
N THR A 79 4.47 13.42 -5.64
CA THR A 79 4.78 13.84 -7.00
C THR A 79 5.61 15.12 -6.95
N TRP A 80 6.68 15.20 -7.74
CA TRP A 80 7.45 16.44 -7.83
C TRP A 80 6.60 17.57 -8.44
N SER A 81 6.75 18.78 -7.92
CA SER A 81 6.11 19.99 -8.42
C SER A 81 7.01 21.20 -8.23
N SER A 82 7.18 21.99 -9.28
CA SER A 82 7.92 23.26 -9.22
C SER A 82 7.29 24.20 -8.18
N GLY A 83 8.14 24.95 -7.46
CA GLY A 83 7.71 25.84 -6.39
C GLY A 83 7.52 25.17 -5.03
N THR A 84 7.84 23.88 -4.90
CA THR A 84 7.71 23.12 -3.65
C THR A 84 9.06 23.00 -2.94
N VAL A 85 9.06 23.01 -1.61
CA VAL A 85 10.24 22.67 -0.79
C VAL A 85 10.24 21.18 -0.49
N TYR A 86 11.39 20.55 -0.68
CA TYR A 86 11.62 19.15 -0.31
C TYR A 86 12.68 19.07 0.80
N ASP A 87 12.44 18.22 1.80
CA ASP A 87 13.41 17.98 2.85
C ASP A 87 14.53 17.07 2.34
N ALA A 88 15.72 17.19 2.92
CA ALA A 88 16.77 16.19 2.67
C ALA A 88 16.53 14.96 3.56
N TYR A 89 16.97 13.79 3.10
CA TYR A 89 16.99 12.59 3.92
C TYR A 89 17.77 12.84 5.23
N ASP A 90 17.22 12.29 6.32
CA ASP A 90 17.72 12.47 7.67
C ASP A 90 17.43 11.24 8.54
N ASP A 91 18.49 10.67 9.10
CA ASP A 91 18.45 9.46 9.95
C ASP A 91 17.81 9.69 11.32
N ARG A 92 17.47 10.93 11.67
CA ARG A 92 16.73 11.30 12.89
C ARG A 92 15.27 11.63 12.68
N VAL A 93 14.82 11.78 11.43
CA VAL A 93 13.40 12.01 11.16
C VAL A 93 12.60 10.80 11.63
N VAL A 94 11.48 11.03 12.30
CA VAL A 94 10.55 9.98 12.76
C VAL A 94 9.33 10.00 11.86
N GLY A 95 8.88 8.83 11.44
CA GLY A 95 7.73 8.69 10.54
C GLY A 95 7.98 9.33 9.17
N TYR A 96 6.89 9.73 8.54
CA TYR A 96 6.92 10.47 7.27
C TYR A 96 7.10 11.96 7.58
N PRO A 97 8.09 12.66 6.99
CA PRO A 97 8.26 14.09 7.23
C PRO A 97 7.06 14.89 6.70
N THR A 98 6.85 16.09 7.23
CA THR A 98 5.81 17.00 6.71
C THR A 98 6.11 17.43 5.26
N ASN A 99 7.39 17.64 4.91
CA ASN A 99 7.83 17.80 3.51
C ASN A 99 8.55 16.54 3.06
N ALA A 100 8.21 16.03 1.89
CA ALA A 100 8.78 14.79 1.38
C ALA A 100 10.30 14.88 1.17
N TYR A 101 11.05 13.84 1.57
CA TYR A 101 12.48 13.69 1.22
C TYR A 101 12.71 12.87 -0.04
N TYR A 102 11.65 12.45 -0.73
CA TYR A 102 11.71 11.74 -2.00
C TYR A 102 10.54 12.17 -2.88
N VAL A 103 10.69 11.96 -4.19
CA VAL A 103 9.65 12.28 -5.17
C VAL A 103 9.54 11.21 -6.25
N ILE A 104 8.36 11.11 -6.87
CA ILE A 104 8.16 10.53 -8.19
C ILE A 104 8.05 11.66 -9.22
N ASN A 105 8.82 11.55 -10.30
CA ASN A 105 8.79 12.54 -11.38
C ASN A 105 7.76 12.19 -12.47
N SER A 106 7.64 13.06 -13.48
CA SER A 106 6.76 12.90 -14.65
C SER A 106 6.98 11.63 -15.47
N SER A 107 8.17 11.02 -15.39
CA SER A 107 8.55 9.77 -16.06
C SER A 107 8.38 8.52 -15.19
N ASN A 108 7.73 8.63 -14.02
CA ASN A 108 7.60 7.58 -13.01
C ASN A 108 8.95 7.07 -12.45
N ASN A 109 9.96 7.94 -12.44
CA ASN A 109 11.23 7.69 -11.77
C ASN A 109 11.19 8.21 -10.33
N VAL A 110 11.76 7.44 -9.41
CA VAL A 110 11.76 7.74 -7.97
C VAL A 110 13.15 8.23 -7.54
N TYR A 111 13.16 9.36 -6.85
CA TYR A 111 14.36 10.07 -6.43
C TYR A 111 14.34 10.35 -4.94
N ILE A 112 15.50 10.29 -4.29
CA ILE A 112 15.70 10.75 -2.91
C ILE A 112 16.47 12.06 -2.90
N CYS A 113 16.03 13.03 -2.10
CA CYS A 113 16.73 14.27 -1.85
C CYS A 113 17.82 14.01 -0.80
N LEU A 114 19.09 14.17 -1.18
CA LEU A 114 20.21 14.06 -0.26
C LEU A 114 20.59 15.42 0.35
N GLU A 115 20.37 16.50 -0.39
CA GLU A 115 20.59 17.86 0.08
C GLU A 115 19.54 18.81 -0.50
N ALA A 116 18.82 19.51 0.38
CA ALA A 116 17.93 20.58 -0.01
C ALA A 116 18.72 21.84 -0.36
N SER A 117 18.26 22.58 -1.37
CA SER A 117 18.87 23.87 -1.72
C SER A 117 18.71 24.87 -0.59
N LYS A 118 19.78 25.63 -0.30
CA LYS A 118 19.80 26.68 0.71
C LYS A 118 20.55 27.89 0.17
N ASN A 119 20.06 29.09 0.49
CA ASN A 119 20.78 30.33 0.24
C ASN A 119 21.94 30.54 1.23
N SER A 120 22.68 31.64 1.10
CA SER A 120 23.80 32.01 1.98
C SER A 120 23.38 32.17 3.45
N GLU A 121 22.12 32.46 3.70
CA GLU A 121 21.51 32.62 5.02
C GLU A 121 21.06 31.28 5.62
N GLY A 122 21.16 30.18 4.87
CA GLY A 122 20.79 28.83 5.32
C GLY A 122 19.28 28.54 5.23
N VAL A 123 18.52 29.43 4.61
CA VAL A 123 17.08 29.27 4.36
C VAL A 123 16.89 28.32 3.19
N THR A 124 16.09 27.27 3.40
CA THR A 124 15.73 26.32 2.35
C THR A 124 14.99 27.01 1.21
N GLN A 125 15.40 26.75 -0.03
CA GLN A 125 14.82 27.35 -1.23
C GLN A 125 13.81 26.38 -1.87
N ILE A 126 12.86 26.90 -2.63
CA ILE A 126 11.95 26.08 -3.44
C ILE A 126 12.74 25.33 -4.54
N SER A 127 12.32 24.11 -4.86
CA SER A 127 12.79 23.42 -6.07
C SER A 127 12.05 23.94 -7.28
N THR A 128 12.78 24.24 -8.35
CA THR A 128 12.25 24.73 -9.63
C THR A 128 12.62 23.84 -10.81
N VAL A 129 13.47 22.84 -10.58
CA VAL A 129 13.98 21.92 -11.60
C VAL A 129 13.63 20.48 -11.22
N GLU A 130 12.87 19.80 -12.08
CA GLU A 130 12.50 18.40 -11.88
C GLU A 130 13.75 17.50 -11.95
N PRO A 131 13.96 16.56 -11.01
CA PRO A 131 15.04 15.58 -11.13
C PRO A 131 14.76 14.59 -12.27
N THR A 132 15.70 14.48 -13.22
CA THR A 132 15.54 13.64 -14.43
C THR A 132 16.75 12.78 -14.78
N ASP A 133 17.94 13.07 -14.22
CA ASP A 133 19.12 12.23 -14.44
C ASP A 133 18.88 10.83 -13.83
N VAL A 134 19.35 9.78 -14.50
CA VAL A 134 19.15 8.38 -14.10
C VAL A 134 20.48 7.67 -13.85
N ASP A 135 21.55 8.43 -13.61
CA ASP A 135 22.85 7.88 -13.21
C ASP A 135 22.69 6.91 -12.02
N ILE A 136 23.10 5.68 -12.25
CA ILE A 136 22.94 4.57 -11.31
C ILE A 136 24.05 4.52 -10.25
N THR A 137 25.12 5.28 -10.45
CA THR A 137 26.35 5.20 -9.64
C THR A 137 26.47 6.34 -8.63
N LYS A 138 25.89 7.51 -8.93
CA LYS A 138 26.10 8.72 -8.11
C LYS A 138 24.87 9.63 -8.10
N PRO A 139 24.75 10.51 -7.10
CA PRO A 139 23.78 11.59 -7.13
C PRO A 139 24.18 12.69 -8.11
N PHE A 140 23.22 13.56 -8.42
CA PHE A 140 23.36 14.72 -9.28
C PHE A 140 22.81 15.98 -8.61
N LYS A 141 23.38 17.14 -8.94
CA LYS A 141 22.90 18.45 -8.47
C LYS A 141 22.12 19.15 -9.58
N THR A 142 20.89 19.55 -9.29
CA THR A 142 20.08 20.38 -10.20
C THR A 142 20.49 21.85 -10.12
N SER A 143 20.18 22.65 -11.15
CA SER A 143 20.59 24.06 -11.21
C SER A 143 19.92 24.94 -10.14
N ASP A 144 18.81 24.50 -9.55
CA ASP A 144 18.16 25.11 -8.39
C ASP A 144 18.87 24.83 -7.04
N GLY A 145 19.92 24.00 -7.07
CA GLY A 145 20.81 23.75 -5.93
C GLY A 145 20.52 22.49 -5.13
N TYR A 146 19.42 21.78 -5.43
CA TYR A 146 19.11 20.50 -4.80
C TYR A 146 20.06 19.39 -5.26
N VAL A 147 20.33 18.41 -4.39
CA VAL A 147 21.04 17.18 -4.74
C VAL A 147 20.11 16.00 -4.62
N TRP A 148 19.94 15.29 -5.73
CA TRP A 148 19.06 14.14 -5.86
C TRP A 148 19.87 12.89 -6.19
N LYS A 149 19.36 11.73 -5.76
CA LYS A 149 19.83 10.42 -6.22
C LYS A 149 18.67 9.66 -6.82
N PHE A 150 18.88 9.10 -8.00
CA PHE A 150 17.94 8.17 -8.61
C PHE A 150 17.95 6.83 -7.84
N LEU A 151 16.77 6.32 -7.50
CA LEU A 151 16.61 5.04 -6.80
C LEU A 151 16.15 3.92 -7.75
N TYR A 152 15.06 4.16 -8.49
CA TYR A 152 14.50 3.20 -9.45
C TYR A 152 13.43 3.86 -10.33
N GLY A 153 13.17 3.26 -11.49
CA GLY A 153 11.99 3.55 -12.30
C GLY A 153 10.85 2.58 -12.00
N ILE A 154 9.59 3.03 -12.09
CA ILE A 154 8.42 2.16 -11.97
C ILE A 154 8.09 1.61 -13.36
N THR A 155 8.12 0.28 -13.52
CA THR A 155 7.74 -0.38 -14.78
C THR A 155 6.29 -0.07 -15.16
N ALA A 156 5.95 -0.13 -16.45
CA ALA A 156 4.57 0.04 -16.91
C ALA A 156 3.61 -0.98 -16.25
N LEU A 157 4.06 -2.22 -16.03
CA LEU A 157 3.31 -3.24 -15.32
C LEU A 157 3.04 -2.84 -13.85
N ASN A 158 4.07 -2.42 -13.11
CA ASN A 158 3.90 -1.98 -11.72
C ASN A 158 3.07 -0.71 -11.63
N ALA A 159 3.20 0.21 -12.57
CA ALA A 159 2.37 1.40 -12.63
C ALA A 159 0.90 1.03 -12.84
N ASN A 160 0.61 0.15 -13.80
CA ASN A 160 -0.75 -0.31 -14.07
C ASN A 160 -1.38 -1.02 -12.86
N LYS A 161 -0.60 -1.83 -12.13
CA LYS A 161 -1.09 -2.63 -10.99
C LYS A 161 -1.15 -1.88 -9.67
N PHE A 162 -0.21 -0.97 -9.38
CA PHE A 162 0.00 -0.48 -8.01
C PHE A 162 0.10 1.03 -7.87
N LEU A 163 0.38 1.78 -8.94
CA LEU A 163 0.40 3.24 -8.83
C LEU A 163 -1.02 3.74 -8.56
N SER A 164 -1.16 4.64 -7.59
CA SER A 164 -2.44 5.26 -7.23
C SER A 164 -2.25 6.75 -6.94
N ALA A 165 -3.33 7.44 -6.60
CA ALA A 165 -3.26 8.85 -6.17
C ALA A 165 -2.42 9.02 -4.90
N ASN A 166 -2.47 8.04 -3.98
CA ASN A 166 -1.91 8.18 -2.64
C ASN A 166 -0.64 7.35 -2.40
N PHE A 167 -0.31 6.43 -3.30
CA PHE A 167 0.74 5.43 -3.08
C PHE A 167 1.55 5.13 -4.34
N ILE A 168 2.86 4.93 -4.17
CA ILE A 168 3.78 4.43 -5.20
C ILE A 168 4.31 3.04 -4.81
N PRO A 169 4.51 2.12 -5.77
CA PRO A 169 5.14 0.83 -5.51
C PRO A 169 6.64 0.98 -5.22
N VAL A 170 7.14 0.15 -4.32
CA VAL A 170 8.56 0.01 -3.98
C VAL A 170 8.89 -1.48 -4.05
N ASN A 171 9.90 -1.83 -4.81
CA ASN A 171 10.34 -3.21 -4.97
C ASN A 171 11.83 -3.34 -4.64
N PHE A 172 12.28 -4.59 -4.46
CA PHE A 172 13.69 -4.94 -4.39
C PHE A 172 13.95 -6.00 -5.45
N GLN A 173 14.92 -5.75 -6.32
CA GLN A 173 15.22 -6.65 -7.42
C GLN A 173 16.25 -7.69 -6.96
N LYS A 174 15.79 -8.90 -6.62
CA LYS A 174 16.68 -9.93 -6.02
C LYS A 174 17.71 -10.49 -7.01
N THR A 175 17.33 -10.64 -8.26
CA THR A 175 18.17 -11.25 -9.32
C THR A 175 18.16 -10.39 -10.57
N SER A 176 19.06 -10.64 -11.52
CA SER A 176 19.00 -10.02 -12.84
C SER A 176 17.63 -10.23 -13.51
N SER A 177 17.24 -9.30 -14.37
CA SER A 177 15.96 -9.29 -15.07
C SER A 177 16.15 -9.00 -16.56
N GLY A 178 15.27 -9.54 -17.40
CA GLY A 178 15.18 -9.15 -18.81
C GLY A 178 14.46 -7.81 -19.01
N ASP A 179 13.70 -7.34 -18.02
CA ASP A 179 13.11 -6.01 -18.03
C ASP A 179 14.20 -4.96 -17.73
N ALA A 180 14.39 -4.01 -18.64
CA ALA A 180 15.46 -3.02 -18.55
C ALA A 180 15.36 -2.12 -17.30
N THR A 181 14.14 -1.80 -16.85
CA THR A 181 13.92 -0.95 -15.66
C THR A 181 14.27 -1.72 -14.39
N LEU A 182 13.85 -2.98 -14.31
CA LEU A 182 14.21 -3.86 -13.19
C LEU A 182 15.71 -4.16 -13.18
N GLN A 183 16.34 -4.36 -14.35
CA GLN A 183 17.78 -4.56 -14.43
C GLN A 183 18.56 -3.30 -14.03
N GLN A 184 18.08 -2.10 -14.40
CA GLN A 184 18.66 -0.85 -13.94
C GLN A 184 18.60 -0.74 -12.41
N GLN A 185 17.47 -1.10 -11.80
CA GLN A 185 17.35 -1.15 -10.34
C GLN A 185 18.32 -2.16 -9.72
N LYS A 186 18.49 -3.35 -10.29
CA LYS A 186 19.51 -4.31 -9.81
C LYS A 186 20.91 -3.70 -9.84
N ASN A 187 21.26 -3.00 -10.92
CA ASN A 187 22.55 -2.35 -11.05
C ASN A 187 22.73 -1.22 -10.03
N ILE A 188 21.68 -0.46 -9.70
CA ILE A 188 21.72 0.56 -8.63
C ILE A 188 22.02 -0.08 -7.28
N GLN A 189 21.34 -1.19 -6.97
CA GLN A 189 21.56 -1.92 -5.72
C GLN A 189 23.01 -2.44 -5.61
N ASP A 190 23.58 -2.92 -6.72
CA ASP A 190 24.95 -3.45 -6.75
C ASP A 190 26.02 -2.35 -6.69
N ASN A 191 25.71 -1.14 -7.14
CA ASN A 191 26.59 0.03 -7.06
C ASN A 191 26.45 0.81 -5.75
N ALA A 192 25.56 0.39 -4.84
CA ALA A 192 25.41 1.06 -3.55
C ALA A 192 26.63 0.82 -2.65
N HIS A 193 27.02 1.85 -1.89
CA HIS A 193 28.16 1.79 -0.99
C HIS A 193 27.72 1.85 0.47
N ALA A 194 28.13 0.86 1.26
CA ALA A 194 27.82 0.81 2.68
C ALA A 194 28.54 1.90 3.50
N GLY A 195 27.86 2.37 4.55
CA GLY A 195 28.42 3.32 5.51
C GLY A 195 28.77 4.69 4.91
N GLN A 196 27.97 5.19 3.96
CA GLN A 196 28.09 6.55 3.45
C GLN A 196 27.46 7.56 4.42
N LEU A 197 27.99 8.78 4.46
CA LEU A 197 27.19 9.92 4.92
C LEU A 197 26.16 10.28 3.84
N SER A 198 24.99 10.79 4.22
CA SER A 198 24.03 11.37 3.27
C SER A 198 24.22 12.88 3.16
N ASN A 199 24.33 13.57 4.30
CA ASN A 199 24.56 15.00 4.40
C ASN A 199 25.10 15.41 5.78
N ILE A 200 25.25 16.72 6.00
CA ILE A 200 25.58 17.32 7.29
C ILE A 200 24.55 18.40 7.62
N VAL A 201 23.95 18.29 8.80
CA VAL A 201 22.95 19.23 9.29
C VAL A 201 23.58 20.16 10.33
N VAL A 202 23.57 21.46 10.05
CA VAL A 202 23.91 22.50 11.03
C VAL A 202 22.77 22.58 12.07
N THR A 203 23.11 22.43 13.34
CA THR A 203 22.17 22.47 14.47
C THR A 203 22.30 23.74 15.31
N ASN A 204 23.43 24.44 15.19
CA ASN A 204 23.64 25.79 15.69
C ASN A 204 24.67 26.47 14.77
N GLY A 205 24.36 27.65 14.24
CA GLY A 205 25.29 28.38 13.37
C GLY A 205 26.42 29.10 14.12
N GLY A 206 26.28 29.28 15.43
CA GLY A 206 27.22 30.07 16.22
C GLY A 206 27.31 31.53 15.75
N THR A 207 28.37 32.22 16.18
CA THR A 207 28.58 33.65 15.89
C THR A 207 30.06 33.98 15.72
N GLY A 208 30.36 35.04 14.96
CA GLY A 208 31.71 35.59 14.82
C GLY A 208 32.63 34.85 13.84
N TYR A 209 32.09 33.93 13.04
CA TYR A 209 32.87 33.24 12.00
C TYR A 209 33.14 34.17 10.81
N SER A 210 34.28 34.00 10.14
CA SER A 210 34.62 34.74 8.91
C SER A 210 34.14 34.02 7.65
N ALA A 211 33.50 34.75 6.73
CA ALA A 211 33.16 34.22 5.40
C ALA A 211 34.38 34.10 4.47
N SER A 212 35.41 34.94 4.64
CA SER A 212 36.66 34.84 3.87
C SER A 212 37.62 33.79 4.41
N SER A 213 37.43 33.36 5.66
CA SER A 213 38.14 32.24 6.29
C SER A 213 37.15 31.39 7.08
N PRO A 214 36.34 30.56 6.40
CA PRO A 214 35.36 29.69 7.04
C PRO A 214 36.03 28.73 8.03
N PRO A 215 35.31 28.29 9.08
CA PRO A 215 35.86 27.29 9.99
C PRO A 215 36.09 25.97 9.27
N THR A 216 37.09 25.22 9.74
CA THR A 216 37.36 23.86 9.28
C THR A 216 36.28 22.92 9.80
N VAL A 217 35.74 22.08 8.91
CA VAL A 217 34.81 21.00 9.25
C VAL A 217 35.57 19.69 9.25
N THR A 218 35.61 19.00 10.39
CA THR A 218 36.23 17.67 10.52
C THR A 218 35.15 16.64 10.81
N ILE A 219 35.08 15.62 9.97
CA ILE A 219 34.22 14.45 10.17
C ILE A 219 35.03 13.42 10.95
N GLN A 220 34.55 13.06 12.13
CA GLN A 220 35.15 12.04 12.99
C GLN A 220 34.28 10.79 12.97
N GLY A 221 34.88 9.61 12.89
CA GLY A 221 34.16 8.36 12.78
C GLY A 221 35.10 7.19 12.51
N ASN A 222 34.54 6.02 12.22
CA ASN A 222 35.31 4.84 11.81
C ASN A 222 35.44 4.68 10.29
N GLY A 223 34.72 5.49 9.51
CA GLY A 223 34.83 5.52 8.06
C GLY A 223 35.94 6.44 7.56
N SER A 224 36.02 6.58 6.23
CA SER A 224 37.04 7.40 5.57
C SER A 224 36.50 8.11 4.32
N GLY A 225 37.26 9.08 3.82
CA GLY A 225 37.02 9.70 2.50
C GLY A 225 35.92 10.75 2.46
N ALA A 226 35.25 11.06 3.58
CA ALA A 226 34.28 12.14 3.64
C ALA A 226 34.97 13.46 3.99
N THR A 227 34.69 14.52 3.24
CA THR A 227 35.17 15.88 3.52
C THR A 227 34.04 16.88 3.28
N ALA A 228 34.11 18.04 3.93
CA ALA A 228 33.04 19.03 3.88
C ALA A 228 33.57 20.46 4.07
N THR A 229 32.81 21.40 3.52
CA THR A 229 33.07 22.84 3.59
C THR A 229 31.91 23.56 4.26
N ALA A 230 32.22 24.47 5.18
CA ALA A 230 31.26 25.36 5.82
C ALA A 230 31.01 26.62 4.97
N THR A 231 29.76 27.05 4.92
CA THR A 231 29.34 28.37 4.41
C THR A 231 28.97 29.25 5.59
N VAL A 232 29.52 30.46 5.61
CA VAL A 232 29.29 31.46 6.65
C VAL A 232 28.55 32.65 6.03
N SER A 233 27.48 33.08 6.69
CA SER A 233 26.70 34.26 6.29
C SER A 233 27.45 35.57 6.55
N GLY A 234 26.95 36.68 5.99
CA GLY A 234 27.48 38.02 6.27
C GLY A 234 27.40 38.44 7.74
N SER A 235 26.52 37.83 8.54
CA SER A 235 26.41 38.07 9.99
C SER A 235 27.38 37.19 10.83
N GLY A 236 28.18 36.35 10.20
CA GLY A 236 29.19 35.53 10.86
C GLY A 236 28.66 34.24 11.51
N ALA A 237 27.49 33.74 11.08
CA ALA A 237 26.98 32.43 11.47
C ALA A 237 27.24 31.38 10.37
N VAL A 238 27.57 30.15 10.76
CA VAL A 238 27.63 28.98 9.85
C VAL A 238 26.20 28.61 9.44
N THR A 239 25.88 28.72 8.16
CA THR A 239 24.51 28.56 7.66
C THR A 239 24.29 27.24 6.91
N LYS A 240 25.36 26.69 6.34
CA LYS A 240 25.35 25.41 5.65
C LYS A 240 26.69 24.72 5.80
N ILE A 241 26.68 23.38 5.87
CA ILE A 241 27.86 22.56 5.66
C ILE A 241 27.56 21.61 4.51
N THR A 242 28.42 21.64 3.51
CA THR A 242 28.23 20.94 2.25
C THR A 242 29.31 19.89 2.15
N LEU A 243 28.97 18.61 1.95
CA LEU A 243 29.96 17.59 1.61
C LEU A 243 30.66 18.01 0.31
N ASP A 244 31.99 17.95 0.28
CA ASP A 244 32.78 18.42 -0.86
C ASP A 244 32.53 17.52 -2.08
N SER A 245 32.86 17.99 -3.28
CA SER A 245 32.73 17.20 -4.51
C SER A 245 34.10 17.00 -5.15
N SER A 246 34.37 15.81 -5.73
CA SER A 246 35.57 15.59 -6.56
C SER A 246 35.28 15.63 -8.07
N ALA A 247 34.02 15.57 -8.47
CA ALA A 247 33.54 15.78 -9.85
C ALA A 247 32.04 16.05 -9.80
N ASP A 248 31.61 17.16 -10.40
CA ASP A 248 30.29 17.79 -10.31
C ASP A 248 29.13 16.82 -9.99
N SER A 249 28.82 16.71 -8.68
CA SER A 249 27.76 15.93 -8.02
C SER A 249 28.14 14.63 -7.28
N CYS A 250 29.35 14.10 -7.43
CA CYS A 250 29.82 13.04 -6.54
C CYS A 250 30.34 13.69 -5.25
N ARG A 251 29.42 13.98 -4.32
CA ARG A 251 29.85 14.42 -2.99
C ARG A 251 30.75 13.33 -2.40
N LYS A 252 31.75 13.75 -1.65
CA LYS A 252 32.61 12.90 -0.86
C LYS A 252 31.83 12.43 0.36
N PHE A 253 30.89 11.53 0.12
CA PHE A 253 30.09 10.88 1.16
C PHE A 253 30.94 9.98 2.07
N GLY A 254 32.15 9.62 1.60
CA GLY A 254 33.02 8.64 2.24
C GLY A 254 32.41 7.25 2.23
N ILE A 255 33.01 6.32 2.97
CA ILE A 255 32.57 4.92 3.07
C ILE A 255 32.85 4.36 4.46
N ASN A 256 32.16 3.27 4.82
CA ASN A 256 32.40 2.49 6.04
C ASN A 256 32.23 3.26 7.37
N TYR A 257 31.41 4.31 7.38
CA TYR A 257 30.96 4.94 8.63
C TYR A 257 29.80 4.13 9.25
N ASP A 258 30.03 3.55 10.43
CA ASP A 258 28.96 3.05 11.32
C ASP A 258 28.57 4.12 12.36
N LYS A 259 29.48 5.07 12.60
CA LYS A 259 29.29 6.21 13.49
C LYS A 259 30.05 7.41 12.95
N ALA A 260 29.45 8.59 13.04
CA ALA A 260 30.08 9.83 12.66
C ALA A 260 29.64 11.02 13.54
N SER A 261 30.56 11.94 13.80
CA SER A 261 30.32 13.24 14.42
C SER A 261 31.03 14.34 13.64
N VAL A 262 30.56 15.58 13.79
CA VAL A 262 31.14 16.74 13.11
C VAL A 262 31.74 17.67 14.13
N LEU A 263 33.03 17.97 13.96
CA LEU A 263 33.77 18.96 14.73
C LEU A 263 33.98 20.20 13.85
N ILE A 264 33.71 21.38 14.41
CA ILE A 264 33.92 22.67 13.75
C ILE A 264 34.97 23.44 14.55
N SER A 265 36.06 23.85 13.90
CA SER A 265 37.19 24.53 14.56
C SER A 265 37.78 25.65 13.70
N GLY A 266 38.40 26.65 14.33
CA GLY A 266 38.98 27.79 13.62
C GLY A 266 37.93 28.78 13.11
N GLY A 267 38.30 29.60 12.13
CA GLY A 267 37.41 30.59 11.50
C GLY A 267 37.03 31.80 12.38
N GLY A 268 37.65 31.97 13.55
CA GLY A 268 37.49 33.12 14.45
C GLY A 268 36.21 33.16 15.31
N GLY A 269 35.21 32.33 14.98
CA GLY A 269 33.93 32.29 15.68
C GLY A 269 33.82 31.22 16.76
N THR A 270 32.67 31.18 17.43
CA THR A 270 32.35 30.19 18.47
C THR A 270 30.90 29.70 18.39
N GLY A 271 30.64 28.53 18.98
CA GLY A 271 29.28 28.02 19.22
C GLY A 271 28.63 27.27 18.06
N ALA A 272 29.27 27.16 16.89
CA ALA A 272 28.72 26.36 15.80
C ALA A 272 28.69 24.86 16.14
N LYS A 273 27.59 24.19 15.81
CA LYS A 273 27.38 22.75 15.98
C LYS A 273 26.72 22.16 14.75
N ALA A 274 27.13 20.97 14.37
CA ALA A 274 26.53 20.21 13.29
C ALA A 274 26.54 18.72 13.61
N ARG A 275 25.80 17.94 12.81
CA ARG A 275 25.78 16.49 12.88
C ARG A 275 25.89 15.89 11.49
N ALA A 276 26.57 14.76 11.41
CA ALA A 276 26.52 13.92 10.23
C ALA A 276 25.18 13.17 10.20
N VAL A 277 24.65 12.97 9.00
CA VAL A 277 23.53 12.05 8.72
C VAL A 277 24.11 10.85 8.03
N LEU A 278 23.83 9.65 8.56
CA LEU A 278 24.22 8.38 7.94
C LEU A 278 23.16 7.92 6.95
N ALA A 279 23.62 7.42 5.79
CA ALA A 279 22.76 6.68 4.88
C ALA A 279 22.24 5.38 5.55
N PRO A 280 21.22 4.72 4.98
CA PRO A 280 20.91 3.34 5.34
C PRO A 280 22.18 2.48 5.31
N ARG A 281 22.24 1.45 6.16
CA ARG A 281 23.48 0.69 6.43
C ARG A 281 24.24 0.25 5.18
N ASN A 282 23.51 -0.22 4.16
CA ASN A 282 24.07 -0.73 2.92
C ASN A 282 24.26 0.35 1.84
N GLY A 283 23.97 1.61 2.15
CA GLY A 283 24.01 2.74 1.22
C GLY A 283 22.67 3.04 0.58
N HIS A 284 22.54 4.27 0.07
CA HIS A 284 21.35 4.65 -0.68
C HIS A 284 21.23 3.87 -1.99
N GLY A 285 20.04 3.35 -2.28
CA GLY A 285 19.76 2.54 -3.47
C GLY A 285 20.06 1.04 -3.30
N ALA A 286 20.71 0.63 -2.20
CA ALA A 286 20.94 -0.80 -1.91
C ALA A 286 19.63 -1.56 -1.72
N ASP A 287 18.64 -0.93 -1.07
CA ASP A 287 17.27 -1.40 -0.95
C ASP A 287 16.34 -0.21 -0.79
N ALA A 288 15.60 0.12 -1.86
CA ALA A 288 14.69 1.26 -1.87
C ALA A 288 13.61 1.18 -0.78
N ARG A 289 13.30 -0.01 -0.25
CA ARG A 289 12.38 -0.17 0.88
C ARG A 289 12.95 0.39 2.17
N ASP A 290 14.27 0.36 2.35
CA ASP A 290 14.94 0.96 3.50
C ASP A 290 15.13 2.47 3.30
N ASP A 291 15.50 2.89 2.09
CA ASP A 291 15.63 4.31 1.73
C ASP A 291 14.32 5.08 1.98
N LEU A 292 13.20 4.50 1.55
CA LEU A 292 11.88 5.12 1.61
C LEU A 292 11.07 4.71 2.84
N ARG A 293 11.63 3.88 3.73
CA ARG A 293 10.99 3.37 4.95
C ARG A 293 9.64 2.71 4.67
N ALA A 294 9.61 1.81 3.69
CA ALA A 294 8.41 1.13 3.26
C ALA A 294 7.89 0.16 4.34
N THR A 295 6.78 0.53 4.96
CA THR A 295 6.10 -0.20 6.05
C THR A 295 4.66 -0.59 5.69
N LYS A 296 4.34 -0.57 4.40
CA LYS A 296 3.04 -0.94 3.85
C LYS A 296 3.20 -1.90 2.69
N MET A 297 2.21 -2.77 2.49
CA MET A 297 2.11 -3.65 1.33
C MET A 297 0.77 -3.43 0.64
N MET A 298 0.81 -3.31 -0.68
CA MET A 298 -0.38 -3.20 -1.51
C MET A 298 -0.62 -4.52 -2.22
N PHE A 299 -1.88 -4.95 -2.23
CA PHE A 299 -2.41 -6.05 -3.04
C PHE A 299 -3.27 -5.48 -4.14
N ASN A 300 -3.27 -6.12 -5.31
CA ASN A 300 -4.09 -5.72 -6.44
C ASN A 300 -4.92 -6.89 -6.98
N THR A 301 -6.15 -6.57 -7.38
CA THR A 301 -6.94 -7.44 -8.25
C THR A 301 -7.76 -6.61 -9.23
N LYS A 302 -8.03 -7.17 -10.40
CA LYS A 302 -8.81 -6.50 -11.48
C LYS A 302 -9.92 -7.42 -11.98
N PRO A 303 -11.06 -7.49 -11.28
CA PRO A 303 -12.23 -8.18 -11.82
C PRO A 303 -12.79 -7.38 -13.02
N SER A 304 -13.22 -8.08 -14.06
CA SER A 304 -13.75 -7.51 -15.28
C SER A 304 -15.10 -8.12 -15.62
N GLY A 305 -16.12 -7.26 -15.73
CA GLY A 305 -17.49 -7.68 -15.94
C GLY A 305 -17.93 -8.77 -14.96
N ALA A 306 -18.47 -9.87 -15.48
CA ALA A 306 -19.03 -10.94 -14.67
C ALA A 306 -18.03 -12.05 -14.29
N GLU A 307 -16.81 -12.10 -14.84
CA GLU A 307 -15.80 -13.14 -14.58
C GLU A 307 -16.39 -14.56 -14.57
N SER A 308 -16.86 -15.06 -15.72
CA SER A 308 -17.57 -16.35 -15.81
C SER A 308 -18.78 -16.46 -14.87
N LEU A 309 -19.49 -15.35 -14.68
CA LEU A 309 -20.62 -15.20 -13.77
C LEU A 309 -20.24 -15.35 -12.28
N ALA A 310 -18.96 -15.39 -11.90
CA ALA A 310 -18.57 -15.42 -10.49
C ALA A 310 -18.85 -14.09 -9.77
N PHE A 311 -18.89 -13.00 -10.54
CA PHE A 311 -18.97 -11.62 -10.07
C PHE A 311 -20.33 -11.00 -10.42
N ASN A 312 -20.99 -10.38 -9.43
CA ASN A 312 -22.28 -9.71 -9.64
C ASN A 312 -22.11 -8.44 -10.50
N ILE A 313 -22.99 -8.28 -11.48
CA ILE A 313 -23.08 -7.10 -12.37
C ILE A 313 -24.46 -6.48 -12.21
N ASP A 314 -24.56 -5.17 -12.47
CA ASP A 314 -25.74 -4.35 -12.17
C ASP A 314 -26.09 -4.39 -10.68
N GLN A 315 -25.05 -4.49 -9.87
CA GLN A 315 -25.07 -4.64 -8.43
C GLN A 315 -23.94 -3.88 -7.78
N ASP A 316 -24.19 -3.45 -6.56
CA ASP A 316 -23.22 -2.73 -5.78
C ASP A 316 -22.54 -3.61 -4.72
N PHE A 317 -21.39 -3.11 -4.28
CA PHE A 317 -20.69 -3.62 -3.12
C PHE A 317 -20.25 -2.45 -2.26
N ARG A 318 -20.14 -2.71 -0.96
CA ARG A 318 -19.76 -1.72 0.07
C ARG A 318 -18.60 -2.18 0.94
N GLN A 319 -18.14 -3.40 0.75
CA GLN A 319 -17.03 -3.96 1.50
C GLN A 319 -15.95 -4.51 0.59
N ILE A 320 -14.70 -4.31 1.01
CA ILE A 320 -13.52 -4.96 0.43
C ILE A 320 -12.82 -5.73 1.54
N MET A 321 -12.41 -6.95 1.23
CA MET A 321 -11.69 -7.82 2.15
C MET A 321 -10.40 -8.36 1.51
N LEU A 322 -9.37 -8.58 2.34
CA LEU A 322 -8.26 -9.47 1.99
C LEU A 322 -8.44 -10.78 2.75
N LEU A 323 -8.59 -11.87 2.02
CA LEU A 323 -8.89 -13.19 2.53
C LEU A 323 -7.65 -14.08 2.39
N ARG A 324 -7.42 -14.94 3.38
CA ARG A 324 -6.43 -16.01 3.33
C ARG A 324 -7.12 -17.36 3.43
N ASN A 325 -6.73 -18.26 2.53
CA ASN A 325 -7.14 -19.65 2.50
C ASN A 325 -8.67 -19.86 2.56
N PRO A 326 -9.46 -19.26 1.62
CA PRO A 326 -10.85 -19.66 1.45
C PRO A 326 -10.94 -21.16 1.18
N HIS A 327 -11.91 -21.81 1.82
CA HIS A 327 -12.27 -23.19 1.53
C HIS A 327 -13.34 -23.26 0.43
N GLY A 328 -13.30 -24.34 -0.35
CA GLY A 328 -14.38 -24.66 -1.27
C GLY A 328 -15.69 -24.87 -0.52
N ALA A 329 -16.81 -24.57 -1.18
CA ALA A 329 -18.14 -24.81 -0.61
C ALA A 329 -18.32 -26.27 -0.16
N ASP A 330 -18.87 -26.45 1.04
CA ASP A 330 -19.11 -27.74 1.69
C ASP A 330 -17.91 -28.70 1.64
N SER A 331 -16.70 -28.14 1.59
CA SER A 331 -15.44 -28.86 1.45
C SER A 331 -14.48 -28.53 2.58
N SER A 332 -13.71 -29.53 2.99
CA SER A 332 -12.55 -29.31 3.87
C SER A 332 -11.31 -28.86 3.10
N SER A 333 -11.35 -28.87 1.77
CA SER A 333 -10.25 -28.45 0.91
C SER A 333 -10.25 -26.94 0.66
N LEU A 334 -9.05 -26.40 0.43
CA LEU A 334 -8.88 -25.02 -0.02
C LEU A 334 -9.52 -24.80 -1.39
N PHE A 335 -10.05 -23.60 -1.58
CA PHE A 335 -10.43 -23.06 -2.87
C PHE A 335 -9.15 -22.62 -3.60
N THR A 336 -9.04 -22.98 -4.88
CA THR A 336 -7.83 -22.81 -5.69
C THR A 336 -8.07 -22.11 -7.03
N ASP A 337 -9.32 -21.87 -7.42
CA ASP A 337 -9.60 -21.20 -8.69
C ASP A 337 -9.30 -19.70 -8.59
N THR A 338 -9.12 -19.05 -9.74
CA THR A 338 -8.77 -17.61 -9.80
C THR A 338 -9.92 -16.70 -9.36
N VAL A 339 -11.16 -17.12 -9.59
CA VAL A 339 -12.38 -16.35 -9.28
C VAL A 339 -13.44 -17.27 -8.68
N GLY A 340 -14.18 -16.78 -7.70
CA GLY A 340 -15.24 -17.56 -7.04
C GLY A 340 -16.41 -16.70 -6.61
N ARG A 341 -17.62 -17.26 -6.70
CA ARG A 341 -18.84 -16.68 -6.13
C ARG A 341 -19.05 -17.23 -4.72
N ALA A 342 -19.24 -16.34 -3.76
CA ALA A 342 -19.51 -16.68 -2.36
C ALA A 342 -21.02 -16.68 -2.06
N ASN A 343 -21.82 -15.92 -2.81
CA ASN A 343 -23.28 -15.90 -2.65
C ASN A 343 -23.88 -17.30 -2.73
N ARG A 344 -24.77 -17.62 -1.78
CA ARG A 344 -25.67 -18.77 -1.91
C ARG A 344 -26.72 -18.49 -2.98
N ASN A 345 -27.43 -19.54 -3.39
CA ASN A 345 -28.53 -19.39 -4.33
C ASN A 345 -29.79 -20.13 -3.89
N ILE A 346 -30.91 -19.77 -4.54
CA ILE A 346 -32.21 -20.43 -4.51
C ILE A 346 -32.63 -20.67 -5.95
N LYS A 347 -32.97 -21.92 -6.29
CA LYS A 347 -33.59 -22.26 -7.57
C LYS A 347 -35.11 -22.18 -7.45
N MET A 348 -35.74 -21.44 -8.36
CA MET A 348 -37.20 -21.34 -8.51
C MET A 348 -37.69 -22.28 -9.60
N THR A 349 -38.95 -22.71 -9.51
CA THR A 349 -39.61 -23.54 -10.54
C THR A 349 -39.81 -22.79 -11.87
N GLY A 350 -39.91 -21.46 -11.82
CA GLY A 350 -40.04 -20.57 -12.98
C GLY A 350 -39.16 -19.32 -12.83
N SER A 351 -38.94 -18.61 -13.94
CA SER A 351 -38.22 -17.33 -13.92
C SER A 351 -39.15 -16.23 -13.40
N VAL A 352 -38.80 -15.65 -12.26
CA VAL A 352 -39.47 -14.47 -11.67
C VAL A 352 -38.40 -13.44 -11.36
N ALA A 353 -38.52 -12.25 -11.95
CA ALA A 353 -37.51 -11.21 -11.85
C ALA A 353 -37.65 -10.40 -10.55
N PHE A 354 -37.31 -11.01 -9.41
CA PHE A 354 -37.16 -10.25 -8.17
C PHE A 354 -36.15 -9.12 -8.39
N PRO A 355 -36.47 -7.88 -7.97
CA PRO A 355 -35.48 -6.82 -7.93
C PRO A 355 -34.35 -7.23 -6.98
N VAL A 356 -33.14 -6.84 -7.34
CA VAL A 356 -32.00 -6.83 -6.44
C VAL A 356 -32.29 -5.93 -5.22
N ASP A 357 -31.56 -6.14 -4.13
CA ASP A 357 -31.74 -5.46 -2.83
C ASP A 357 -33.11 -5.69 -2.17
N THR A 358 -33.88 -6.65 -2.68
CA THR A 358 -35.20 -6.99 -2.13
C THR A 358 -35.08 -8.05 -1.06
N LEU A 359 -35.74 -7.83 0.07
CA LEU A 359 -35.98 -8.85 1.09
C LEU A 359 -37.06 -9.83 0.60
N ILE A 360 -36.71 -11.11 0.50
CA ILE A 360 -37.65 -12.21 0.25
C ILE A 360 -37.95 -12.98 1.54
N THR A 361 -39.17 -13.49 1.68
CA THR A 361 -39.62 -14.27 2.84
C THR A 361 -40.26 -15.58 2.40
N GLY A 362 -39.86 -16.70 3.00
CA GLY A 362 -40.46 -18.02 2.85
C GLY A 362 -41.80 -18.12 3.58
N GLY A 363 -42.84 -18.56 2.89
CA GLY A 363 -44.20 -18.59 3.42
C GLY A 363 -44.43 -19.67 4.47
N SER A 364 -43.70 -20.79 4.40
CA SER A 364 -43.82 -21.89 5.37
C SER A 364 -42.71 -21.83 6.41
N SER A 365 -41.46 -21.60 5.99
CA SER A 365 -40.32 -21.51 6.88
C SER A 365 -40.32 -20.22 7.70
N GLY A 366 -40.75 -19.09 7.12
CA GLY A 366 -40.49 -17.76 7.66
C GLY A 366 -39.06 -17.25 7.40
N ALA A 367 -38.24 -18.03 6.67
CA ALA A 367 -36.88 -17.67 6.32
C ALA A 367 -36.82 -16.38 5.50
N LYS A 368 -35.79 -15.57 5.74
CA LYS A 368 -35.58 -14.28 5.08
C LYS A 368 -34.20 -14.20 4.45
N ALA A 369 -34.09 -13.54 3.30
CA ALA A 369 -32.81 -13.24 2.66
C ALA A 369 -32.94 -12.04 1.73
N TYR A 370 -31.83 -11.37 1.44
CA TYR A 370 -31.77 -10.32 0.42
C TYR A 370 -31.34 -10.93 -0.92
N VAL A 371 -31.91 -10.42 -2.01
CA VAL A 371 -31.56 -10.80 -3.38
C VAL A 371 -30.37 -9.97 -3.85
N ASP A 372 -29.24 -10.62 -4.09
CA ASP A 372 -28.00 -9.99 -4.56
C ASP A 372 -27.84 -10.11 -6.06
N GLN A 373 -28.36 -11.15 -6.69
CA GLN A 373 -28.32 -11.26 -8.15
C GLN A 373 -29.39 -12.20 -8.64
N ARG A 374 -29.75 -12.07 -9.90
CA ARG A 374 -30.66 -12.99 -10.59
C ARG A 374 -30.01 -13.54 -11.84
N ASP A 375 -30.24 -14.84 -12.07
CA ASP A 375 -29.92 -15.53 -13.30
C ASP A 375 -31.09 -16.44 -13.67
N SER A 376 -32.00 -15.93 -14.49
CA SER A 376 -33.22 -16.63 -14.91
C SER A 376 -34.06 -17.09 -13.69
N SER A 377 -34.08 -18.39 -13.42
CA SER A 377 -34.78 -19.00 -12.28
C SER A 377 -33.91 -19.17 -11.03
N VAL A 378 -32.69 -18.64 -11.02
CA VAL A 378 -31.76 -18.69 -9.88
C VAL A 378 -31.69 -17.30 -9.26
N LEU A 379 -31.96 -17.22 -7.96
CA LEU A 379 -31.67 -16.03 -7.15
C LEU A 379 -30.39 -16.30 -6.38
N HIS A 380 -29.42 -15.40 -6.47
CA HIS A 380 -28.30 -15.35 -5.55
C HIS A 380 -28.68 -14.46 -4.37
N ILE A 381 -28.37 -14.94 -3.17
CA ILE A 381 -28.85 -14.36 -1.94
C ILE A 381 -27.77 -14.33 -0.87
N HIS A 382 -27.96 -13.46 0.11
CA HIS A 382 -27.28 -13.55 1.39
C HIS A 382 -28.28 -13.39 2.55
N GLN A 383 -27.82 -13.84 3.71
CA GLN A 383 -28.48 -13.67 4.99
C GLN A 383 -27.53 -12.95 5.94
N SER A 384 -28.11 -12.24 6.89
CA SER A 384 -27.41 -11.52 7.95
C SER A 384 -28.12 -11.73 9.28
N ASP A 385 -27.58 -11.16 10.35
CA ASP A 385 -28.19 -11.26 11.67
C ASP A 385 -29.62 -10.69 11.69
N SER A 386 -29.91 -9.69 10.83
CA SER A 386 -31.25 -9.12 10.70
C SER A 386 -32.25 -10.03 9.96
N THR A 387 -31.76 -11.00 9.18
CA THR A 387 -32.61 -12.00 8.51
C THR A 387 -32.72 -13.31 9.30
N GLY A 388 -31.92 -13.47 10.36
CA GLY A 388 -32.02 -14.57 11.33
C GLY A 388 -31.53 -15.94 10.85
N TYR A 389 -30.84 -16.00 9.70
CA TYR A 389 -30.20 -17.21 9.14
C TYR A 389 -31.08 -18.46 9.02
N GLN A 390 -32.41 -18.29 9.04
CA GLN A 390 -33.32 -19.42 8.97
C GLN A 390 -33.33 -20.03 7.56
N ALA A 391 -33.47 -21.35 7.50
CA ALA A 391 -33.46 -22.09 6.25
C ALA A 391 -34.75 -22.01 5.46
N PHE A 392 -34.63 -21.79 4.15
CA PHE A 392 -35.74 -21.96 3.22
C PHE A 392 -36.06 -23.44 3.02
N ALA A 393 -37.34 -23.75 2.86
CA ALA A 393 -37.86 -25.09 2.62
C ALA A 393 -38.07 -25.35 1.11
N ALA A 394 -37.71 -26.54 0.66
CA ALA A 394 -37.96 -26.95 -0.73
C ALA A 394 -39.46 -26.97 -1.03
N GLY A 395 -39.86 -26.46 -2.21
CA GLY A 395 -41.26 -26.40 -2.62
C GLY A 395 -42.07 -25.26 -1.99
N GLU A 396 -41.50 -24.47 -1.09
CA GLU A 396 -42.24 -23.38 -0.46
C GLU A 396 -42.42 -22.17 -1.37
N THR A 397 -43.46 -21.38 -1.09
CA THR A 397 -43.67 -20.07 -1.72
C THR A 397 -42.75 -19.03 -1.09
N ILE A 398 -42.08 -18.22 -1.90
CA ILE A 398 -41.35 -17.02 -1.49
C ILE A 398 -42.07 -15.76 -1.97
N THR A 399 -42.06 -14.73 -1.14
CA THR A 399 -42.68 -13.42 -1.45
C THR A 399 -41.71 -12.28 -1.18
N GLY A 400 -41.77 -11.22 -1.99
CA GLY A 400 -40.92 -10.03 -1.87
C GLY A 400 -41.19 -9.04 -3.00
N ALA A 401 -41.13 -7.72 -2.72
CA ALA A 401 -41.45 -6.67 -3.70
C ALA A 401 -42.79 -6.88 -4.46
N SER A 402 -43.83 -7.36 -3.77
CA SER A 402 -45.14 -7.73 -4.36
C SER A 402 -45.09 -8.84 -5.42
N LEU A 403 -43.98 -9.56 -5.53
CA LEU A 403 -43.81 -10.72 -6.37
C LEU A 403 -43.90 -12.00 -5.55
N THR A 404 -44.26 -13.10 -6.21
CA THR A 404 -44.37 -14.43 -5.62
C THR A 404 -43.74 -15.45 -6.55
N ALA A 405 -42.99 -16.40 -5.99
CA ALA A 405 -42.45 -17.55 -6.71
C ALA A 405 -42.45 -18.79 -5.82
N THR A 406 -42.19 -19.95 -6.41
CA THR A 406 -42.06 -21.22 -5.68
C THR A 406 -40.64 -21.74 -5.80
N ILE A 407 -40.03 -22.08 -4.67
CA ILE A 407 -38.72 -22.74 -4.63
C ILE A 407 -38.85 -24.14 -5.24
N ALA A 408 -37.91 -24.50 -6.10
CA ALA A 408 -37.92 -25.81 -6.74
C ALA A 408 -37.76 -26.95 -5.71
N SER A 409 -38.29 -28.13 -6.01
CA SER A 409 -38.18 -29.30 -5.12
C SER A 409 -36.72 -29.75 -4.92
N ALA A 410 -36.43 -30.48 -3.84
CA ALA A 410 -35.07 -30.84 -3.42
C ALA A 410 -34.21 -31.59 -4.47
N GLY A 411 -34.80 -32.19 -5.51
CA GLY A 411 -34.08 -32.80 -6.64
C GLY A 411 -33.79 -31.86 -7.83
N SER A 412 -34.25 -30.61 -7.74
CA SER A 412 -34.10 -29.56 -8.76
C SER A 412 -33.21 -28.40 -8.27
N ALA A 413 -32.78 -28.45 -7.01
CA ALA A 413 -31.87 -27.48 -6.41
C ALA A 413 -30.45 -27.70 -6.93
N LEU A 414 -29.72 -26.62 -7.18
CA LEU A 414 -28.29 -26.67 -7.54
C LEU A 414 -27.47 -27.03 -6.29
N GLY A 415 -27.50 -28.28 -5.82
CA GLY A 415 -26.67 -28.75 -4.70
C GLY A 415 -27.43 -29.51 -3.61
N PRO A 416 -26.72 -30.31 -2.79
CA PRO A 416 -27.33 -31.03 -1.68
C PRO A 416 -28.01 -30.03 -0.73
N ALA A 417 -29.26 -30.33 -0.38
CA ALA A 417 -30.01 -29.57 0.59
C ALA A 417 -29.30 -29.56 1.95
N ALA A 418 -29.35 -28.39 2.60
CA ALA A 418 -28.85 -28.09 3.94
C ALA A 418 -27.34 -27.84 4.07
N SER A 419 -26.89 -26.66 3.63
CA SER A 419 -25.83 -25.98 4.37
C SER A 419 -26.37 -25.60 5.76
N ARG A 420 -25.52 -25.61 6.81
CA ARG A 420 -25.85 -25.29 8.21
C ARG A 420 -26.59 -23.95 8.43
N GLU A 421 -26.64 -23.12 7.40
CA GLU A 421 -27.11 -21.74 7.37
C GLU A 421 -28.33 -21.57 6.44
N GLY A 422 -28.91 -22.67 5.92
CA GLY A 422 -30.28 -22.64 5.42
C GLY A 422 -30.55 -22.18 3.98
N GLY A 423 -29.53 -22.09 3.12
CA GLY A 423 -29.72 -21.91 1.68
C GLY A 423 -29.94 -23.24 0.93
N MET A 424 -30.65 -23.18 -0.20
CA MET A 424 -30.80 -24.28 -1.18
C MET A 424 -29.94 -24.03 -2.43
N GLY A 425 -28.61 -24.20 -2.33
CA GLY A 425 -27.71 -24.01 -3.48
C GLY A 425 -26.22 -24.14 -3.17
N THR A 426 -25.39 -24.39 -4.19
CA THR A 426 -23.92 -24.35 -4.12
C THR A 426 -23.39 -22.93 -4.31
N ASN A 427 -22.45 -22.53 -3.47
CA ASN A 427 -21.49 -21.46 -3.76
C ASN A 427 -20.15 -22.09 -4.18
N ASN A 428 -19.17 -21.29 -4.60
CA ASN A 428 -17.81 -21.80 -4.82
C ASN A 428 -16.99 -21.80 -3.53
N VAL A 429 -17.30 -20.88 -2.62
CA VAL A 429 -16.52 -20.58 -1.42
C VAL A 429 -17.41 -20.64 -0.20
N PHE A 430 -16.95 -21.29 0.88
CA PHE A 430 -17.72 -21.38 2.13
C PHE A 430 -17.50 -20.13 3.02
N PRO A 431 -18.56 -19.35 3.36
CA PRO A 431 -18.47 -18.22 4.28
C PRO A 431 -17.95 -18.63 5.67
N ASP A 432 -17.05 -17.85 6.27
CA ASP A 432 -16.45 -18.11 7.61
C ASP A 432 -15.49 -19.33 7.69
N LYS A 433 -15.01 -19.82 6.53
CA LYS A 433 -13.90 -20.79 6.42
C LYS A 433 -12.69 -20.17 5.71
N PHE A 434 -12.24 -19.04 6.24
CA PHE A 434 -11.03 -18.31 5.86
C PHE A 434 -10.68 -17.32 6.96
N ASP A 435 -9.45 -16.79 6.91
CA ASP A 435 -9.06 -15.65 7.72
C ASP A 435 -9.26 -14.35 6.92
N ILE A 436 -9.76 -13.31 7.58
CA ILE A 436 -9.85 -11.95 7.03
C ILE A 436 -8.68 -11.14 7.60
N TYR A 437 -7.76 -10.73 6.73
CA TYR A 437 -6.59 -9.91 7.09
C TYR A 437 -6.84 -8.42 6.93
N TYR A 438 -7.85 -8.04 6.15
CA TYR A 438 -8.24 -6.66 5.92
C TYR A 438 -9.75 -6.58 5.73
N LEU A 439 -10.38 -5.56 6.31
CA LEU A 439 -11.77 -5.21 6.09
C LEU A 439 -11.89 -3.70 5.94
N GLU A 440 -12.49 -3.27 4.82
CA GLU A 440 -12.84 -1.88 4.54
C GLU A 440 -14.32 -1.77 4.27
N ASN A 441 -14.95 -0.79 4.91
CA ASN A 441 -16.29 -0.33 4.57
C ASN A 441 -16.19 0.94 3.72
N ARG A 442 -17.03 1.04 2.70
CA ARG A 442 -17.05 2.17 1.78
C ARG A 442 -18.46 2.51 1.32
N ALA A 443 -18.58 3.66 0.64
CA ALA A 443 -19.78 4.03 -0.12
C ALA A 443 -20.05 3.02 -1.25
N PRO A 444 -21.30 2.85 -1.70
CA PRO A 444 -21.65 1.87 -2.72
C PRO A 444 -20.86 2.08 -4.02
N VAL A 445 -20.37 0.99 -4.57
CA VAL A 445 -19.73 0.95 -5.89
C VAL A 445 -20.50 -0.03 -6.77
N ILE A 446 -21.17 0.48 -7.80
CA ILE A 446 -21.92 -0.33 -8.76
C ILE A 446 -20.95 -0.93 -9.78
N ARG A 447 -21.07 -2.23 -10.02
CA ARG A 447 -20.34 -2.95 -11.08
C ARG A 447 -21.22 -3.10 -12.30
N SER A 448 -20.62 -3.03 -13.49
CA SER A 448 -21.30 -3.30 -14.75
C SER A 448 -20.49 -4.27 -15.61
N SER A 449 -21.14 -4.85 -16.62
CA SER A 449 -20.50 -5.80 -17.54
C SER A 449 -19.39 -5.19 -18.40
N ALA A 450 -19.41 -3.87 -18.63
CA ALA A 450 -18.42 -3.16 -19.44
C ALA A 450 -17.25 -2.59 -18.62
N GLN A 451 -17.28 -2.72 -17.29
CA GLN A 451 -16.26 -2.16 -16.41
C GLN A 451 -15.22 -3.21 -16.01
N THR A 452 -13.99 -2.73 -15.86
CA THR A 452 -12.92 -3.43 -15.15
C THR A 452 -12.60 -2.61 -13.92
N GLU A 453 -12.80 -3.18 -12.73
CA GLU A 453 -12.40 -2.53 -11.49
C GLU A 453 -10.90 -2.68 -11.27
N ASP A 454 -10.31 -1.72 -10.56
CA ASP A 454 -8.92 -1.77 -10.11
C ASP A 454 -8.89 -1.65 -8.58
N ILE A 455 -8.98 -2.80 -7.92
CA ILE A 455 -9.09 -2.87 -6.47
C ILE A 455 -7.69 -2.99 -5.87
N LYS A 456 -7.32 -2.02 -5.04
CA LYS A 456 -6.02 -1.93 -4.36
C LYS A 456 -6.24 -1.92 -2.86
N VAL A 457 -5.76 -2.95 -2.18
CA VAL A 457 -5.82 -3.06 -0.71
C VAL A 457 -4.45 -2.74 -0.15
N VAL A 458 -4.35 -1.77 0.76
CA VAL A 458 -3.08 -1.41 1.41
C VAL A 458 -3.14 -1.79 2.88
N ILE A 459 -2.29 -2.74 3.28
CA ILE A 459 -2.08 -3.08 4.68
C ILE A 459 -0.90 -2.29 5.25
N SER A 460 -0.97 -1.96 6.53
CA SER A 460 0.04 -1.19 7.27
C SER A 460 0.29 -1.84 8.63
N ILE A 461 1.53 -1.78 9.11
CA ILE A 461 1.96 -2.33 10.41
C ILE A 461 2.38 -1.22 11.37
#